data_AF-A0AA97A227-F1
#
_entry.id   AF-A0AA97A227-F1
#
_cell.length_a   1.000
_cell.length_b   1.000
_cell.length_c   1.000
_cell.angle_alpha   90.00
_cell.angle_beta   90.00
_cell.angle_gamma   90.00
#
_symmetry.space_group_name_H-M   'P 1'
#
loop_
_entity.id
_entity.type
_entity.pdbx_description
1 polymer ?
#
loop_
_entity_poly.entity_id
_entity_poly.type
_entity_poly.pdbx_seq_one_letter_code
_entity_poly.pdbx_strand_id
1 'polypeptide(L)'
;MSTELSVWEELAAIQDKLRDFDKAVLSLDELIMLVLYAQPDKPIKGKTVFVEEIFIIYDVFFKKNADFYVQNGEYYASESGPYSDKVVELASILRYSGLLVIENDRKDQDALYSLTKFGRIHAEELFLSLPEKMQTEIIEYRKNLDELGHKGILAYVQEKYENYIVKSVVKSKRLKIEWGFDFE
;
A
#
# COMPACT_ATOMS: atom_id res chain seq x y z
N MET A 1 6.32 -2.63 35.23
CA MET A 1 7.41 -3.60 35.02
C MET A 1 7.07 -4.71 34.03
N SER A 2 5.80 -4.97 33.67
CA SER A 2 5.41 -6.04 32.73
C SER A 2 5.42 -5.64 31.25
N THR A 3 5.46 -4.34 30.92
CA THR A 3 5.41 -3.83 29.54
C THR A 3 6.77 -3.86 28.84
N GLU A 4 7.86 -3.62 29.56
CA GLU A 4 9.21 -3.66 28.96
C GLU A 4 9.60 -5.07 28.54
N LEU A 5 9.30 -6.09 29.35
CA LEU A 5 9.57 -7.49 29.01
C LEU A 5 8.83 -7.94 27.74
N SER A 6 7.57 -7.53 27.55
CA SER A 6 6.78 -7.90 26.36
C SER A 6 7.32 -7.26 25.07
N VAL A 7 7.82 -6.02 25.14
CA VAL A 7 8.42 -5.34 23.99
C VAL A 7 9.74 -6.00 23.60
N TRP A 8 10.57 -6.38 24.59
CA TRP A 8 11.83 -7.08 24.31
C TRP A 8 11.61 -8.49 23.76
N GLU A 9 10.54 -9.18 24.17
CA GLU A 9 10.15 -10.48 23.63
C GLU A 9 9.65 -10.37 22.17
N GLU A 10 8.87 -9.34 21.84
CA GLU A 10 8.46 -9.06 20.46
C GLU A 10 9.63 -8.66 19.57
N LEU A 11 10.53 -7.80 20.05
CA LEU A 11 11.74 -7.41 19.32
C LEU A 11 12.70 -8.59 19.11
N ALA A 12 12.84 -9.46 20.10
CA ALA A 12 13.62 -10.68 19.97
C ALA A 12 12.98 -11.65 18.97
N ALA A 13 11.66 -11.82 18.98
CA ALA A 13 10.95 -12.66 18.01
C ALA A 13 11.02 -12.10 16.58
N ILE A 14 11.06 -10.77 16.43
CA ILE A 14 11.29 -10.09 15.15
C ILE A 14 12.75 -10.30 14.71
N GLN A 15 13.73 -10.11 15.60
CA GLN A 15 15.15 -10.34 15.30
C GLN A 15 15.47 -11.80 14.95
N ASP A 16 14.83 -12.76 15.60
CA ASP A 16 15.02 -14.18 15.33
C ASP A 16 14.40 -14.56 13.97
N LYS A 17 13.23 -13.99 13.65
CA LYS A 17 12.66 -14.08 12.29
C LYS A 17 13.55 -13.39 11.26
N LEU A 18 14.12 -12.22 11.56
CA LEU A 18 15.04 -11.50 10.65
C LEU A 18 16.36 -12.26 10.42
N ARG A 19 16.80 -13.10 11.34
CA ARG A 19 18.01 -13.93 11.19
C ARG A 19 17.83 -15.14 10.28
N ASP A 20 16.60 -15.66 10.17
CA ASP A 20 16.26 -16.79 9.31
C ASP A 20 15.83 -16.38 7.89
N PHE A 21 15.65 -15.08 7.63
CA PHE A 21 15.28 -14.55 6.33
C PHE A 21 16.51 -13.96 5.63
N ASP A 22 17.01 -14.62 4.57
CA ASP A 22 17.87 -14.02 3.53
C ASP A 22 17.14 -12.91 2.73
N LYS A 23 16.04 -12.36 3.26
CA LYS A 23 15.14 -11.42 2.58
C LYS A 23 15.30 -10.01 3.13
N ALA A 24 15.25 -9.04 2.24
CA ALA A 24 15.14 -7.65 2.61
C ALA A 24 13.78 -7.39 3.29
N VAL A 25 13.78 -6.61 4.36
CA VAL A 25 12.56 -6.25 5.08
C VAL A 25 12.15 -4.83 4.73
N LEU A 26 10.89 -4.69 4.31
CA LEU A 26 10.26 -3.43 4.01
C LEU A 26 9.13 -3.18 5.03
N SER A 27 9.23 -2.09 5.76
CA SER A 27 8.16 -1.60 6.62
C SER A 27 6.98 -1.08 5.79
N LEU A 28 5.82 -0.94 6.43
CA LEU A 28 4.62 -0.51 5.73
C LEU A 28 4.66 0.97 5.32
N ASP A 29 5.33 1.81 6.11
CA ASP A 29 5.57 3.21 5.77
C ASP A 29 6.56 3.36 4.60
N GLU A 30 7.60 2.53 4.53
CA GLU A 30 8.47 2.45 3.35
C GLU A 30 7.70 2.02 2.10
N LEU A 31 6.80 1.03 2.22
CA LEU A 31 5.92 0.66 1.11
C LEU A 31 5.05 1.84 0.66
N ILE A 32 4.41 2.56 1.59
CA ILE A 32 3.60 3.74 1.26
C ILE A 32 4.43 4.78 0.50
N MET A 33 5.65 5.05 0.96
CA MET A 33 6.56 5.98 0.30
C MET A 33 6.97 5.51 -1.09
N LEU A 34 7.29 4.23 -1.26
CA LEU A 34 7.64 3.65 -2.56
C LEU A 34 6.50 3.74 -3.57
N VAL A 35 5.25 3.45 -3.16
CA VAL A 35 4.08 3.54 -4.04
C VAL A 35 3.85 4.98 -4.49
N LEU A 36 3.96 5.95 -3.58
CA LEU A 36 3.84 7.37 -3.92
C LEU A 36 5.02 7.87 -4.78
N TYR A 37 6.21 7.30 -4.58
CA TYR A 37 7.40 7.65 -5.34
C TYR A 37 7.41 7.07 -6.76
N ALA A 38 6.76 5.93 -6.99
CA ALA A 38 6.71 5.27 -8.30
C ALA A 38 6.09 6.14 -9.41
N GLN A 39 5.23 7.10 -9.06
CA GLN A 39 4.74 8.16 -9.94
C GLN A 39 4.75 9.47 -9.15
N PRO A 40 5.92 10.09 -8.95
CA PRO A 40 6.09 11.08 -7.88
C PRO A 40 5.29 12.37 -8.17
N ASP A 41 5.02 12.67 -9.44
CA ASP A 41 4.23 13.84 -9.87
C ASP A 41 2.72 13.57 -9.98
N LYS A 42 2.26 12.35 -9.65
CA LYS A 42 0.85 11.97 -9.69
C LYS A 42 0.35 11.56 -8.30
N PRO A 43 -0.37 12.45 -7.60
CA PRO A 43 -0.95 12.11 -6.30
C PRO A 43 -1.99 11.00 -6.44
N ILE A 44 -2.11 10.17 -5.42
CA ILE A 44 -3.23 9.23 -5.32
C ILE A 44 -4.45 9.99 -4.81
N LYS A 45 -5.57 9.89 -5.53
CA LYS A 45 -6.82 10.58 -5.19
C LYS A 45 -7.83 9.63 -4.55
N GLY A 46 -8.27 9.97 -3.35
CA GLY A 46 -9.21 9.18 -2.57
C GLY A 46 -8.50 8.44 -1.45
N LYS A 47 -8.96 8.53 -0.20
CA LYS A 47 -8.41 7.75 0.92
C LYS A 47 -8.64 6.25 0.72
N THR A 48 -9.82 5.87 0.25
CA THR A 48 -10.15 4.46 -0.06
C THR A 48 -9.25 3.93 -1.18
N VAL A 49 -9.11 4.68 -2.28
CA VAL A 49 -8.22 4.30 -3.39
C VAL A 49 -6.77 4.23 -2.94
N PHE A 50 -6.30 5.18 -2.13
CA PHE A 50 -4.97 5.13 -1.54
C PHE A 50 -4.71 3.82 -0.81
N VAL A 51 -5.60 3.41 0.10
CA VAL A 51 -5.45 2.15 0.85
C VAL A 51 -5.49 0.94 -0.09
N GLU A 52 -6.38 0.93 -1.07
CA GLU A 52 -6.53 -0.17 -2.03
C GLU A 52 -5.33 -0.30 -2.98
N GLU A 53 -4.74 0.81 -3.43
CA GLU A 53 -3.51 0.77 -4.24
C GLU A 53 -2.31 0.23 -3.46
N ILE A 54 -2.14 0.64 -2.19
CA ILE A 54 -1.10 0.05 -1.32
C ILE A 54 -1.35 -1.44 -1.14
N PHE A 55 -2.60 -1.88 -0.96
CA PHE A 55 -2.95 -3.29 -0.85
C PHE A 55 -2.62 -4.08 -2.12
N ILE A 56 -3.01 -3.59 -3.30
CA ILE A 56 -2.75 -4.28 -4.57
C ILE A 56 -1.25 -4.46 -4.76
N ILE A 57 -0.45 -3.41 -4.55
CA ILE A 57 1.01 -3.51 -4.69
C ILE A 57 1.60 -4.43 -3.61
N TYR A 58 1.11 -4.38 -2.38
CA TYR A 58 1.52 -5.32 -1.34
C TYR A 58 1.26 -6.78 -1.74
N ASP A 59 0.03 -7.12 -2.13
CA ASP A 59 -0.39 -8.50 -2.35
C ASP A 59 0.10 -9.08 -3.68
N VAL A 60 0.06 -8.28 -4.74
CA VAL A 60 0.47 -8.72 -6.07
C VAL A 60 1.99 -8.70 -6.22
N PHE A 61 2.63 -7.60 -5.85
CA PHE A 61 4.01 -7.36 -6.22
C PHE A 61 4.97 -7.85 -5.13
N PHE A 62 4.76 -7.46 -3.88
CA PHE A 62 5.71 -7.76 -2.82
C PHE A 62 5.51 -9.13 -2.16
N LYS A 63 4.27 -9.51 -1.86
CA LYS A 63 3.98 -10.78 -1.18
C LYS A 63 4.32 -12.01 -2.04
N LYS A 64 4.23 -11.88 -3.37
CA LYS A 64 4.66 -12.92 -4.31
C LYS A 64 6.19 -12.95 -4.52
N ASN A 65 6.90 -11.88 -4.17
CA ASN A 65 8.35 -11.80 -4.37
C ASN A 65 9.10 -12.52 -3.24
N ALA A 66 9.87 -13.54 -3.61
CA ALA A 66 10.55 -14.39 -2.65
C ALA A 66 11.71 -13.69 -1.91
N ASP A 67 12.17 -12.52 -2.36
CA ASP A 67 13.36 -11.85 -1.83
C ASP A 67 13.02 -10.76 -0.80
N PHE A 68 11.74 -10.44 -0.61
CA PHE A 68 11.29 -9.41 0.31
C PHE A 68 10.28 -9.95 1.33
N TYR A 69 10.37 -9.44 2.55
CA TYR A 69 9.31 -9.51 3.53
C TYR A 69 8.75 -8.11 3.74
N VAL A 70 7.45 -7.93 3.52
CA VAL A 70 6.78 -6.65 3.76
C VAL A 70 5.87 -6.76 4.96
N GLN A 71 5.98 -5.81 5.87
CA GLN A 71 5.12 -5.74 7.05
C GLN A 71 3.65 -5.72 6.61
N ASN A 72 2.85 -6.64 7.19
CA ASN A 72 1.43 -6.70 6.88
C ASN A 72 0.71 -5.44 7.42
N GLY A 73 -0.13 -4.85 6.56
CA GLY A 73 -1.00 -3.73 6.90
C GLY A 73 -2.25 -4.09 7.69
N GLU A 74 -2.44 -5.36 8.08
CA GLU A 74 -3.60 -5.81 8.86
C GLU A 74 -4.92 -5.52 8.14
N TYR A 75 -4.95 -5.83 6.83
CA TYR A 75 -6.10 -5.57 5.99
C TYR A 75 -7.31 -6.41 6.40
N TYR A 76 -8.48 -5.78 6.40
CA TYR A 76 -9.76 -6.42 6.69
C TYR A 76 -10.82 -6.07 5.62
N ALA A 77 -11.90 -6.83 5.59
CA ALA A 77 -12.98 -6.64 4.63
C ALA A 77 -13.79 -5.36 4.93
N SER A 78 -14.05 -4.55 3.90
CA SER A 78 -14.90 -3.35 4.01
C SER A 78 -15.99 -3.33 2.93
N GLU A 79 -16.75 -2.23 2.82
CA GLU A 79 -17.79 -2.09 1.81
C GLU A 79 -17.24 -2.00 0.38
N SER A 80 -16.05 -1.42 0.22
CA SER A 80 -15.43 -1.20 -1.09
C SER A 80 -14.40 -2.25 -1.48
N GLY A 81 -13.79 -2.90 -0.48
CA GLY A 81 -12.67 -3.82 -0.67
C GLY A 81 -11.79 -3.94 0.58
N PRO A 82 -10.51 -4.33 0.45
CA PRO A 82 -9.57 -4.42 1.54
C PRO A 82 -9.30 -3.03 2.09
N TYR A 83 -9.37 -2.90 3.41
CA TYR A 83 -9.10 -1.65 4.10
C TYR A 83 -8.12 -1.89 5.25
N SER A 84 -7.37 -0.87 5.61
CA SER A 84 -6.41 -0.90 6.70
C SER A 84 -6.39 0.45 7.42
N ASP A 85 -6.81 0.46 8.67
CA ASP A 85 -6.67 1.63 9.55
C ASP A 85 -5.18 1.95 9.80
N LYS A 86 -4.32 0.93 9.80
CA LYS A 86 -2.87 1.06 9.98
C LYS A 86 -2.22 1.84 8.84
N VAL A 87 -2.60 1.58 7.59
CA VAL A 87 -2.12 2.36 6.42
C VAL A 87 -2.52 3.83 6.55
N VAL A 88 -3.75 4.09 6.99
CA VAL A 88 -4.27 5.45 7.21
C VAL A 88 -3.53 6.17 8.33
N GLU A 89 -3.29 5.47 9.45
CA GLU A 89 -2.55 5.98 10.59
C GLU A 89 -1.10 6.31 10.19
N LEU A 90 -0.42 5.40 9.50
CA LEU A 90 0.95 5.62 9.02
C LEU A 90 1.02 6.79 8.04
N ALA A 91 0.07 6.93 7.11
CA ALA A 91 0.01 8.10 6.23
C ALA A 91 -0.13 9.41 7.01
N SER A 92 -0.88 9.38 8.12
CA SER A 92 -1.01 10.53 9.03
C SER A 92 0.30 10.81 9.77
N ILE A 93 0.99 9.79 10.26
CA ILE A 93 2.31 9.91 10.89
C ILE A 93 3.33 10.48 9.90
N LEU A 94 3.40 9.93 8.68
CA LEU A 94 4.27 10.43 7.60
C LEU A 94 3.98 11.90 7.26
N ARG A 95 2.71 12.30 7.30
CA ARG A 95 2.32 13.71 7.15
C ARG A 95 2.85 14.58 8.30
N TYR A 96 2.67 14.16 9.56
CA TYR A 96 3.17 14.90 10.72
C TYR A 96 4.71 14.98 10.74
N SER A 97 5.39 13.96 10.24
CA SER A 97 6.84 13.93 10.06
C SER A 97 7.35 14.75 8.86
N GLY A 98 6.45 15.35 8.07
CA GLY A 98 6.82 16.17 6.92
C GLY A 98 7.30 15.39 5.70
N LEU A 99 7.02 14.08 5.61
CA LEU A 99 7.36 13.23 4.47
C LEU A 99 6.22 13.17 3.43
N LEU A 100 4.98 13.33 3.88
CA LEU A 100 3.78 13.23 3.05
C LEU A 100 2.93 14.52 3.14
N VAL A 101 2.28 14.90 2.04
CA VAL A 101 1.22 15.91 2.02
C VAL A 101 -0.11 15.22 1.76
N ILE A 102 -1.11 15.48 2.61
CA ILE A 102 -2.51 15.11 2.39
C ILE A 102 -3.30 16.39 2.20
N GLU A 103 -3.74 16.66 0.98
CA GLU A 103 -4.62 17.79 0.66
C GLU A 103 -6.09 17.36 0.70
N ASN A 104 -7.01 18.27 1.01
CA ASN A 104 -8.46 18.03 0.98
C ASN A 104 -8.96 16.84 1.83
N ASP A 105 -8.31 16.57 2.96
CA ASP A 105 -8.58 15.44 3.87
C ASP A 105 -9.97 15.39 4.52
N ARG A 106 -10.84 16.38 4.27
CA ARG A 106 -12.20 16.46 4.85
C ARG A 106 -13.18 15.46 4.24
N LYS A 107 -12.95 15.04 3.00
CA LYS A 107 -13.80 14.07 2.28
C LYS A 107 -12.91 13.02 1.66
N ASP A 108 -13.29 11.75 1.84
CA ASP A 108 -12.56 10.59 1.33
C ASP A 108 -12.17 10.78 -0.14
N GLN A 109 -13.13 11.04 -1.02
CA GLN A 109 -12.93 11.12 -2.48
C GLN A 109 -12.11 12.33 -2.97
N ASP A 110 -11.96 13.36 -2.14
CA ASP A 110 -11.25 14.58 -2.52
C ASP A 110 -9.81 14.59 -2.01
N ALA A 111 -9.46 13.69 -1.08
CA ALA A 111 -8.13 13.61 -0.49
C ALA A 111 -7.06 13.32 -1.55
N LEU A 112 -5.95 14.04 -1.52
CA LEU A 112 -4.80 13.85 -2.41
C LEU A 112 -3.56 13.51 -1.59
N TYR A 113 -2.95 12.37 -1.87
CA TYR A 113 -1.76 11.87 -1.18
C TYR A 113 -0.54 12.03 -2.09
N SER A 114 0.49 12.73 -1.61
CA SER A 114 1.74 12.92 -2.34
C SER A 114 2.93 13.05 -1.40
N LEU A 115 4.14 12.81 -1.90
CA LEU A 115 5.36 13.05 -1.13
C LEU A 115 5.73 14.53 -1.12
N THR A 116 6.18 15.03 0.03
CA THR A 116 6.87 16.32 0.10
C THR A 116 8.21 16.25 -0.62
N LYS A 117 8.88 17.38 -0.83
CA LYS A 117 10.27 17.38 -1.33
C LYS A 117 11.19 16.52 -0.45
N PHE A 118 11.01 16.57 0.87
CA PHE A 118 11.81 15.78 1.81
C PHE A 118 11.46 14.29 1.73
N GLY A 119 10.16 13.96 1.66
CA GLY A 119 9.71 12.58 1.47
C GLY A 119 10.19 11.96 0.15
N ARG A 120 10.28 12.76 -0.93
CA ARG A 120 10.82 12.28 -2.22
C ARG A 120 12.28 11.86 -2.12
N ILE A 121 13.12 12.64 -1.43
CA ILE A 121 14.53 12.30 -1.24
C ILE A 121 14.65 10.98 -0.49
N HIS A 122 13.87 10.81 0.59
CA HIS A 122 13.92 9.58 1.37
C HIS A 122 13.39 8.38 0.59
N ALA A 123 12.28 8.55 -0.13
CA ALA A 123 11.71 7.51 -0.96
C ALA A 123 12.61 7.15 -2.16
N GLU A 124 13.39 8.09 -2.68
CA GLU A 124 14.39 7.84 -3.73
C GLU A 124 15.51 6.93 -3.22
N GLU A 125 16.03 7.18 -2.01
CA GLU A 125 17.04 6.31 -1.39
C GLU A 125 16.51 4.87 -1.22
N LEU A 126 15.28 4.74 -0.73
CA LEU A 126 14.57 3.47 -0.62
C LEU A 126 14.40 2.80 -1.98
N PHE A 127 13.97 3.55 -2.99
CA PHE A 127 13.72 3.04 -4.33
C PHE A 127 14.99 2.56 -5.01
N LEU A 128 16.09 3.30 -4.88
CA LEU A 128 17.40 2.93 -5.43
C LEU A 128 18.00 1.70 -4.75
N SER A 129 17.56 1.38 -3.53
CA SER A 129 17.97 0.14 -2.85
C SER A 129 17.29 -1.12 -3.43
N LEU A 130 16.17 -0.96 -4.15
CA LEU A 130 15.48 -2.09 -4.77
C LEU A 130 16.25 -2.60 -6.01
N PRO A 131 16.16 -3.89 -6.35
CA PRO A 131 16.65 -4.39 -7.63
C PRO A 131 16.05 -3.63 -8.81
N GLU A 132 16.83 -3.36 -9.86
CA GLU A 132 16.41 -2.58 -11.05
C GLU A 132 15.12 -3.12 -11.69
N LYS A 133 14.95 -4.44 -11.70
CA LYS A 133 13.72 -5.09 -12.16
C LYS A 133 12.50 -4.64 -11.33
N MET A 134 12.64 -4.62 -10.00
CA MET A 134 11.56 -4.20 -9.10
C MET A 134 11.25 -2.71 -9.21
N GLN A 135 12.28 -1.88 -9.42
CA GLN A 135 12.12 -0.46 -9.71
C GLN A 135 11.25 -0.23 -10.95
N THR A 136 11.53 -0.98 -12.03
CA THR A 136 10.76 -0.89 -13.27
C THR A 136 9.33 -1.39 -13.08
N GLU A 137 9.17 -2.54 -12.42
CA GLU A 137 7.86 -3.17 -12.22
C GLU A 137 6.95 -2.29 -11.35
N ILE A 138 7.41 -1.75 -10.22
CA ILE A 138 6.54 -0.91 -9.36
C ILE A 138 6.09 0.38 -10.06
N ILE A 139 6.94 0.98 -10.91
CA ILE A 139 6.57 2.13 -11.76
C ILE A 139 5.46 1.73 -12.73
N GLU A 140 5.58 0.57 -13.37
CA GLU A 140 4.59 0.06 -14.33
C GLU A 140 3.27 -0.27 -13.63
N TYR A 141 3.30 -0.95 -12.49
CA TYR A 141 2.13 -1.22 -11.66
C TYR A 141 1.39 0.06 -11.28
N ARG A 142 2.11 1.06 -10.76
CA ARG A 142 1.52 2.35 -10.37
C ARG A 142 0.92 3.08 -11.58
N LYS A 143 1.59 3.05 -12.73
CA LYS A 143 1.06 3.63 -13.97
C LYS A 143 -0.23 2.95 -14.43
N ASN A 144 -0.29 1.62 -14.38
CA ASN A 144 -1.48 0.86 -14.77
C ASN A 144 -2.66 1.15 -13.82
N LEU A 145 -2.40 1.26 -12.52
CA LEU A 145 -3.40 1.67 -11.53
C LEU A 145 -3.93 3.09 -11.80
N ASP A 146 -3.05 4.04 -12.12
CA ASP A 146 -3.46 5.40 -12.54
C ASP A 146 -4.37 5.39 -13.77
N GLU A 147 -4.09 4.53 -14.75
CA GLU A 147 -4.88 4.40 -15.98
C GLU A 147 -6.28 3.81 -15.71
N LEU A 148 -6.43 2.92 -14.71
CA LEU A 148 -7.74 2.44 -14.26
C LEU A 148 -8.58 3.56 -13.63
N GLY A 149 -7.91 4.42 -12.87
CA GLY A 149 -8.55 5.40 -11.99
C GLY A 149 -9.46 4.77 -10.94
N HIS A 150 -10.13 5.64 -10.17
CA HIS A 150 -10.92 5.25 -9.00
C HIS A 150 -11.96 4.14 -9.27
N LYS A 151 -12.69 4.20 -10.38
CA LYS A 151 -13.74 3.20 -10.68
C LYS A 151 -13.14 1.86 -11.08
N GLY A 152 -12.03 1.88 -11.84
CA GLY A 152 -11.35 0.67 -12.28
C GLY A 152 -10.69 -0.05 -11.11
N ILE A 153 -10.04 0.68 -10.20
CA ILE A 153 -9.43 0.10 -8.98
C ILE A 153 -10.49 -0.59 -8.13
N LEU A 154 -11.59 0.09 -7.82
CA LEU A 154 -12.70 -0.51 -7.06
C LEU A 154 -13.25 -1.78 -7.72
N ALA A 155 -13.47 -1.74 -9.04
CA ALA A 155 -13.99 -2.89 -9.76
C ALA A 155 -12.99 -4.06 -9.76
N TYR A 156 -11.70 -3.77 -9.94
CA TYR A 156 -10.63 -4.76 -9.91
C TYR A 156 -10.59 -5.47 -8.56
N VAL A 157 -10.60 -4.67 -7.49
CA VAL A 157 -10.58 -5.18 -6.13
C VAL A 157 -11.81 -6.02 -5.82
N GLN A 158 -12.99 -5.57 -6.26
CA GLN A 158 -14.23 -6.31 -6.03
C GLN A 158 -14.29 -7.64 -6.79
N GLU A 159 -13.65 -7.71 -7.95
CA GLU A 159 -13.57 -8.92 -8.77
C GLU A 159 -12.54 -9.90 -8.23
N LYS A 160 -11.31 -9.45 -7.95
CA LYS A 160 -10.18 -10.31 -7.58
C LYS A 160 -10.11 -10.62 -6.09
N TYR A 161 -10.62 -9.74 -5.23
CA TYR A 161 -10.53 -9.84 -3.78
C TYR A 161 -11.90 -9.92 -3.09
N GLU A 162 -12.80 -10.79 -3.60
CA GLU A 162 -14.17 -10.92 -3.08
C GLU A 162 -14.25 -11.16 -1.56
N ASN A 163 -13.26 -11.85 -0.98
CA ASN A 163 -13.20 -12.13 0.45
C ASN A 163 -12.99 -10.88 1.32
N TYR A 164 -12.57 -9.77 0.73
CA TYR A 164 -12.41 -8.48 1.39
C TYR A 164 -13.64 -7.57 1.23
N ILE A 165 -14.80 -8.11 0.81
CA ILE A 165 -16.03 -7.35 0.65
C ILE A 165 -17.07 -7.77 1.69
N VAL A 166 -17.62 -6.79 2.41
CA VAL A 166 -18.75 -7.01 3.33
C VAL A 166 -20.04 -7.23 2.52
N LYS A 167 -20.45 -8.50 2.42
CA LYS A 167 -21.55 -8.98 1.56
C LYS A 167 -22.94 -8.36 1.85
N SER A 168 -23.16 -7.76 3.03
CA SER A 168 -24.45 -7.15 3.38
C SER A 168 -24.76 -5.87 2.60
N VAL A 169 -23.74 -5.23 1.99
CA VAL A 169 -23.89 -3.96 1.27
C VAL A 169 -23.94 -4.17 -0.26
N VAL A 170 -23.33 -5.24 -0.78
CA VAL A 170 -23.22 -5.49 -2.22
C VAL A 170 -24.38 -6.37 -2.71
N LYS A 171 -25.57 -5.78 -2.88
CA LYS A 171 -26.75 -6.48 -3.42
C LYS A 171 -27.01 -6.28 -4.92
N SER A 172 -26.25 -5.45 -5.63
CA SER A 172 -26.51 -5.24 -7.06
C SER A 172 -25.34 -4.61 -7.81
N LYS A 173 -24.95 -5.24 -8.93
CA LYS A 173 -24.03 -4.79 -9.98
C LYS A 173 -22.53 -5.01 -9.73
N ARG A 174 -22.10 -6.26 -9.83
CA ARG A 174 -20.73 -6.56 -10.29
C ARG A 174 -20.67 -6.20 -11.79
N LEU A 175 -19.80 -5.27 -12.16
CA LEU A 175 -19.48 -5.03 -13.56
C LEU A 175 -18.40 -6.05 -13.93
N LYS A 176 -18.69 -6.95 -14.86
CA LYS A 176 -17.68 -7.83 -15.44
C LYS A 176 -16.91 -6.98 -16.45
N ILE A 177 -15.64 -6.70 -16.17
CA ILE A 177 -14.79 -5.84 -17.00
C ILE A 177 -13.78 -6.73 -17.71
N GLU A 178 -13.58 -6.53 -19.02
CA GLU A 178 -12.44 -7.11 -19.74
C GLU A 178 -11.22 -6.23 -19.49
N TRP A 179 -10.26 -6.77 -18.76
CA TRP A 179 -9.03 -6.06 -18.39
C TRP A 179 -8.04 -6.08 -19.56
N GLY A 180 -7.49 -4.92 -19.92
CA GLY A 180 -6.43 -4.80 -20.94
C GLY A 180 -5.05 -5.26 -20.46
N PHE A 181 -4.95 -5.63 -19.19
CA PHE A 181 -3.77 -6.14 -18.50
C PHE A 181 -4.24 -6.99 -17.31
N ASP A 182 -3.47 -8.03 -16.95
CA ASP A 182 -3.68 -8.75 -15.70
C ASP A 182 -2.45 -8.53 -14.81
N PHE A 183 -2.69 -8.37 -13.53
CA PHE A 183 -1.68 -8.22 -12.50
C PHE A 183 -1.29 -9.60 -11.91
N GLU A 184 -1.75 -10.71 -12.50
CA GLU A 184 -1.50 -12.08 -12.05
C GLU A 184 -0.16 -12.68 -12.48
#